data_AF-A0A2U2P9X9-F1
#
_entry.id   AF-A0A2U2P9X9-F1
#
_cell.length_a   1.000
_cell.length_b   1.000
_cell.length_c   1.000
_cell.angle_alpha   90.00
_cell.angle_beta   90.00
_cell.angle_gamma   90.00
#
_symmetry.space_group_name_H-M   'P 1'
#
loop_
_entity.id
_entity.type
_entity.pdbx_description
1 polymer ?
#
loop_
_entity_poly.entity_id
_entity_poly.type
_entity_poly.pdbx_seq_one_letter_code
_entity_poly.pdbx_strand_id
1 'polypeptide(L)'
;MQAVSQFFREEKDFLFQRGAEKERVIAEAKIREERIKAEAKMREEHIKAEAKMREEKCAIARAMKADGLPIAKISKFTGLTSDEIEGL
;
A
#
# COMPACT_ATOMS: atom_id res chain seq x y z
N MET A 1 39.76 -12.18 -45.45
CA MET A 1 38.74 -12.81 -44.58
C MET A 1 38.81 -12.40 -43.10
N GLN A 2 39.77 -11.56 -42.63
CA GLN A 2 39.86 -11.16 -41.21
C GLN A 2 38.77 -10.17 -40.76
N ALA A 3 38.41 -9.17 -41.58
CA ALA A 3 37.45 -8.13 -41.20
C ALA A 3 36.01 -8.65 -40.98
N VAL A 4 35.60 -9.67 -41.75
CA VAL A 4 34.27 -10.26 -41.62
C VAL A 4 34.13 -11.00 -40.28
N SER A 5 35.18 -11.68 -39.82
CA SER A 5 35.15 -12.42 -38.55
C SER A 5 35.16 -11.53 -37.30
N GLN A 6 35.73 -10.32 -37.39
CA GLN A 6 35.69 -9.34 -36.30
C GLN A 6 34.32 -8.63 -36.22
N PHE A 7 33.76 -8.26 -37.37
CA PHE A 7 32.44 -7.64 -37.47
C PHE A 7 31.33 -8.52 -36.85
N PHE A 8 31.31 -9.82 -37.19
CA PHE A 8 30.36 -10.78 -36.60
C PHE A 8 30.60 -11.07 -35.10
N ARG A 9 31.76 -10.71 -34.55
CA ARG A 9 32.06 -10.90 -33.11
C ARG A 9 31.58 -9.69 -32.31
N GLU A 10 31.91 -8.47 -32.76
CA GLU A 10 31.45 -7.21 -32.15
C GLU A 10 29.93 -6.99 -32.26
N GLU A 11 29.31 -7.25 -33.41
CA GLU A 11 27.84 -7.10 -33.54
C GLU A 11 27.09 -8.08 -32.65
N LYS A 12 27.63 -9.29 -32.49
CA LYS A 12 27.03 -10.34 -31.66
C LYS A 12 27.10 -9.97 -30.18
N ASP A 13 28.20 -9.34 -29.76
CA ASP A 13 28.35 -8.84 -28.40
C ASP A 13 27.43 -7.64 -28.11
N PHE A 14 27.25 -6.72 -29.07
CA PHE A 14 26.32 -5.60 -28.92
C PHE A 14 24.85 -6.04 -28.88
N LEU A 15 24.44 -6.95 -29.77
CA LEU A 15 23.08 -7.51 -29.78
C LEU A 15 22.78 -8.31 -28.50
N PHE A 16 23.77 -9.06 -28.00
CA PHE A 16 23.65 -9.80 -26.74
C PHE A 16 23.54 -8.87 -25.53
N GLN A 17 24.38 -7.84 -25.45
CA GLN A 17 24.32 -6.82 -24.39
C GLN A 17 22.98 -6.08 -24.41
N ARG A 18 22.51 -5.65 -25.58
CA ARG A 18 21.20 -5.00 -25.74
C ARG A 18 20.04 -5.94 -25.40
N GLY A 19 20.17 -7.23 -25.69
CA GLY A 19 19.21 -8.26 -25.27
C GLY A 19 19.14 -8.38 -23.75
N ALA A 20 20.30 -8.54 -23.10
CA ALA A 20 20.41 -8.64 -21.65
C ALA A 20 19.93 -7.36 -20.93
N GLU A 21 20.22 -6.18 -21.48
CA GLU A 21 19.74 -4.91 -20.94
C GLU A 21 18.22 -4.78 -21.03
N LYS A 22 17.62 -5.18 -22.15
CA LYS A 22 16.15 -5.24 -22.28
C LYS A 22 15.52 -6.19 -21.28
N GLU A 23 16.10 -7.37 -21.07
CA GLU A 23 15.59 -8.32 -20.07
C GLU A 23 15.69 -7.75 -18.65
N ARG A 24 16.78 -7.05 -18.32
CA ARG A 24 16.92 -6.36 -17.04
C ARG A 24 15.85 -5.30 -16.83
N VAL A 25 15.61 -4.45 -17.83
CA VAL A 25 14.56 -3.41 -17.77
C VAL A 25 13.18 -4.03 -17.59
N ILE A 26 12.87 -5.13 -18.29
CA ILE A 26 11.58 -5.83 -18.16
C ILE A 26 11.45 -6.47 -16.77
N ALA A 27 12.50 -7.11 -16.26
CA ALA A 27 12.50 -7.70 -14.93
C ALA A 27 12.32 -6.63 -13.84
N GLU A 28 13.01 -5.50 -13.97
CA GLU A 28 12.90 -4.38 -13.03
C GLU A 28 11.52 -3.73 -13.09
N ALA A 29 10.93 -3.56 -14.29
CA ALA A 29 9.57 -3.07 -14.46
C ALA A 29 8.55 -3.99 -13.78
N LYS A 30 8.71 -5.31 -13.92
CA LYS A 30 7.83 -6.30 -13.29
C LYS A 30 7.93 -6.27 -11.77
N ILE A 31 9.15 -6.22 -11.21
CA ILE A 31 9.36 -6.08 -9.76
C ILE A 31 8.73 -4.79 -9.24
N ARG A 32 8.87 -3.69 -9.98
CA ARG A 32 8.29 -2.39 -9.60
C ARG A 32 6.77 -2.46 -9.58
N GLU A 33 6.14 -3.08 -10.58
CA GLU A 33 4.69 -3.26 -10.63
C GLU A 33 4.19 -4.10 -9.45
N GLU A 34 4.86 -5.23 -9.15
CA GLU A 34 4.50 -6.08 -8.01
C GLU A 34 4.64 -5.34 -6.67
N ARG A 35 5.67 -4.52 -6.49
CA ARG A 35 5.83 -3.68 -5.30
C ARG A 35 4.71 -2.66 -5.15
N ILE A 36 4.33 -1.97 -6.23
CA ILE A 36 3.23 -0.99 -6.20
C ILE A 36 1.91 -1.69 -5.84
N LYS A 37 1.66 -2.87 -6.41
CA LYS A 37 0.46 -3.65 -6.13
C LYS A 37 0.41 -4.13 -4.67
N ALA A 38 1.54 -4.60 -4.15
CA ALA A 38 1.66 -5.00 -2.75
C ALA A 38 1.44 -3.82 -1.79
N GLU A 39 2.05 -2.67 -2.09
CA GLU A 39 1.88 -1.45 -1.28
C GLU A 39 0.43 -0.93 -1.31
N ALA A 40 -0.22 -0.95 -2.48
CA ALA A 40 -1.63 -0.57 -2.61
C ALA A 40 -2.53 -1.47 -1.76
N LYS A 41 -2.29 -2.79 -1.78
CA LYS A 41 -3.05 -3.74 -0.98
C LYS A 41 -2.85 -3.51 0.53
N MET A 42 -1.61 -3.30 0.96
CA MET A 42 -1.31 -2.98 2.36
C MET A 42 -1.99 -1.69 2.83
N ARG A 43 -2.02 -0.65 1.98
CA ARG A 43 -2.72 0.61 2.28
C ARG A 43 -4.24 0.39 2.37
N GLU A 44 -4.82 -0.36 1.45
CA GLU A 44 -6.24 -0.69 1.48
C GLU A 44 -6.63 -1.47 2.75
N GLU A 45 -5.85 -2.47 3.12
CA GLU A 45 -6.05 -3.25 4.35
C GLU A 45 -5.90 -2.38 5.60
N HIS A 46 -4.93 -1.46 5.63
CA HIS A 46 -4.78 -0.50 6.72
C HIS A 46 -6.01 0.42 6.86
N ILE A 47 -6.48 1.00 5.76
CA ILE A 47 -7.67 1.88 5.77
C ILE A 47 -8.90 1.10 6.25
N LYS A 48 -9.07 -0.14 5.79
CA LYS A 48 -10.19 -0.99 6.20
C LYS A 48 -10.13 -1.35 7.69
N ALA A 49 -8.95 -1.66 8.21
CA ALA A 49 -8.75 -1.93 9.62
C ALA A 49 -9.03 -0.68 10.47
N GLU A 50 -8.54 0.48 10.04
CA GLU A 50 -8.77 1.76 10.72
C GLU A 50 -10.26 2.14 10.74
N ALA A 51 -10.95 1.99 9.61
CA ALA A 51 -12.39 2.22 9.52
C ALA A 51 -13.17 1.31 10.49
N LYS A 52 -12.81 0.02 10.56
CA LYS A 52 -13.44 -0.93 11.48
C LYS A 52 -13.20 -0.56 12.95
N MET A 53 -11.96 -0.19 13.30
CA MET A 53 -11.64 0.28 14.65
C MET A 53 -12.41 1.55 15.02
N ARG A 54 -12.61 2.47 14.07
CA ARG A 54 -13.43 3.67 14.29
C ARG A 54 -14.91 3.33 14.47
N GLU A 55 -15.44 2.42 13.67
CA GLU A 55 -16.82 1.93 13.80
C GLU A 55 -17.07 1.29 15.17
N GLU A 56 -16.15 0.45 15.64
CA GLU A 56 -16.23 -0.18 16.97
C GLU A 56 -16.21 0.87 18.10
N LYS A 57 -15.36 1.89 18.01
CA LYS A 57 -15.35 3.02 18.97
C LYS A 57 -16.69 3.75 19.02
N CYS A 58 -17.31 4.01 17.85
CA CYS A 58 -18.62 4.63 17.77
C CYS A 58 -19.72 3.74 18.35
N ALA A 59 -19.68 2.42 18.10
CA ALA A 59 -20.63 1.48 18.66
C ALA A 59 -20.54 1.43 20.20
N ILE A 60 -19.32 1.38 20.75
CA ILE A 60 -19.09 1.45 22.19
C ILE A 60 -19.60 2.78 22.76
N ALA A 61 -19.30 3.90 22.12
CA ALA A 61 -19.78 5.21 22.56
C ALA A 61 -21.30 5.30 22.59
N ARG A 62 -21.99 4.77 21.56
CA ARG A 62 -23.46 4.69 21.54
C ARG A 62 -24.02 3.85 22.68
N ALA A 63 -23.43 2.68 22.96
CA ALA A 63 -23.84 1.85 24.07
C ALA A 63 -23.68 2.59 25.41
N MET A 64 -22.52 3.22 25.64
CA MET A 64 -22.28 3.99 26.85
C MET A 64 -23.21 5.20 26.99
N LYS A 65 -23.57 5.85 25.88
CA LYS A 65 -24.54 6.95 25.85
C LYS A 65 -25.95 6.45 26.21
N ALA A 66 -26.35 5.28 25.70
CA ALA A 66 -27.61 4.64 26.05
C ALA A 66 -27.67 4.25 27.54
N ASP A 67 -26.53 3.87 28.13
CA ASP A 67 -26.38 3.59 29.57
C ASP A 67 -26.38 4.86 30.45
N GLY A 68 -26.50 6.05 29.84
CA GLY A 68 -26.54 7.33 30.57
C GLY A 68 -25.19 7.80 31.12
N LEU A 69 -24.07 7.30 30.60
CA LEU A 69 -22.74 7.74 31.02
C LEU A 69 -22.45 9.18 30.57
N PRO A 70 -21.76 10.00 31.38
CA PRO A 70 -21.38 11.35 30.99
C PRO A 70 -20.46 11.35 29.76
N ILE A 71 -20.68 12.30 28.84
CA ILE A 71 -19.91 12.46 27.58
C ILE A 71 -18.40 12.54 27.86
N ALA A 72 -17.99 13.25 28.91
CA ALA A 72 -16.58 13.34 29.31
C ALA A 72 -15.95 11.97 29.64
N LYS A 73 -16.73 11.01 30.17
CA LYS A 73 -16.26 9.65 30.43
C LYS A 73 -16.19 8.85 29.13
N ILE A 74 -17.22 8.94 28.29
CA ILE A 74 -17.25 8.26 26.98
C ILE A 74 -16.09 8.71 26.10
N SER A 75 -15.80 10.01 26.08
CA SER A 75 -14.67 10.60 25.34
C SER A 75 -13.33 10.03 25.80
N LYS A 76 -13.10 9.92 27.12
CA LYS A 76 -11.87 9.30 27.66
C LYS A 76 -11.72 7.83 27.31
N PHE A 77 -12.82 7.07 27.25
CA PHE A 77 -12.79 5.62 27.00
C PHE A 77 -12.68 5.28 25.52
N THR A 78 -13.35 6.02 24.64
CA THR A 78 -13.40 5.74 23.20
C THR A 78 -12.38 6.55 22.40
N GLY A 79 -11.88 7.64 22.97
CA GLY A 79 -11.01 8.60 22.28
C GLY A 79 -11.75 9.46 21.26
N LEU A 80 -13.09 9.42 21.22
CA LEU A 80 -13.91 10.29 20.40
C LEU A 80 -14.04 11.67 21.05
N THR A 81 -14.21 12.69 20.22
CA THR A 81 -14.49 14.06 20.69
C THR A 81 -15.90 14.16 21.26
N SER A 82 -16.13 15.17 22.11
CA SER A 82 -17.47 15.41 22.68
C SER A 82 -18.51 15.64 21.59
N ASP A 83 -18.18 16.41 20.55
CA ASP A 83 -19.06 16.70 19.42
C ASP A 83 -19.43 15.43 18.64
N GLU A 84 -18.46 14.53 18.40
CA GLU A 84 -18.71 13.24 17.76
C GLU A 84 -19.66 12.39 18.60
N ILE A 85 -19.52 12.38 19.93
CA ILE A 85 -20.39 11.61 20.83
C ILE A 85 -21.80 12.22 20.92
N GLU A 86 -21.93 13.54 20.88
CA GLU A 86 -23.22 14.21 20.85
C GLU A 86 -24.00 13.88 19.57
N GLY A 87 -23.30 13.81 18.43
CA GLY A 87 -23.88 13.45 17.13
C GLY A 87 -24.17 11.96 16.90
N LEU A 88 -23.66 11.06 17.77
CA LEU A 88 -23.88 9.61 17.68
C LEU A 88 -25.25 9.14 18.16
#